data_AF-A0A0N1I350-F1
#
_entry.id   AF-A0A0N1I350-F1
#
_cell.length_a   1.000
_cell.length_b   1.000
_cell.length_c   1.000
_cell.angle_alpha   90.00
_cell.angle_beta   90.00
_cell.angle_gamma   90.00
#
_symmetry.space_group_name_H-M   'P 1'
#
loop_
_entity.id
_entity.type
_entity.pdbx_description
1 polymer ?
#
loop_
_entity_poly.entity_id
_entity_poly.type
_entity_poly.pdbx_seq_one_letter_code
_entity_poly.pdbx_strand_id
1 'polypeptide(L)'
;MDKKMLGAYSPGTFHTFGSRRDVTLELCKLDNLVEGVNEGKVVLGRVVGSIHNENAVPFTFAIVDESLTCVCVTVYNWADGRGAIIGDCVTIPEPYMTTHKHESDLATYNFKSLRLNNPMLLLVNGKRVGRNQFACTRVTSTYELH
;
A
#
# COMPACT_ATOMS: atom_id res chain seq x y z
N MET A 1 -15.21 -0.05 -9.69
CA MET A 1 -14.70 1.00 -8.78
C MET A 1 -14.65 2.34 -9.51
N ASP A 2 -14.69 3.48 -8.81
CA ASP A 2 -14.65 4.80 -9.47
C ASP A 2 -13.22 5.14 -9.92
N LYS A 3 -13.01 5.22 -11.24
CA LYS A 3 -11.70 5.55 -11.84
C LYS A 3 -11.21 6.95 -11.48
N LYS A 4 -12.09 7.84 -10.99
CA LYS A 4 -11.67 9.15 -10.43
C LYS A 4 -10.72 8.99 -9.24
N MET A 5 -10.79 7.86 -8.53
CA MET A 5 -9.92 7.55 -7.39
C MET A 5 -8.47 7.26 -7.80
N LEU A 6 -8.18 7.08 -9.09
CA LEU A 6 -6.81 7.05 -9.60
C LEU A 6 -6.08 8.37 -9.36
N GLY A 7 -6.82 9.48 -9.26
CA GLY A 7 -6.29 10.79 -8.90
C GLY A 7 -5.09 11.16 -9.78
N ALA A 8 -3.94 11.37 -9.13
CA ALA A 8 -2.69 11.71 -9.81
C ALA A 8 -2.19 10.64 -10.77
N TYR A 9 -2.59 9.37 -10.63
CA TYR A 9 -2.17 8.23 -11.46
C TYR A 9 -3.16 7.89 -12.58
N SER A 10 -3.96 8.86 -12.99
CA SER A 10 -4.92 8.67 -14.08
C SER A 10 -4.20 8.47 -15.42
N PRO A 11 -4.79 7.74 -16.39
CA PRO A 11 -4.17 7.58 -17.71
C PRO A 11 -3.85 8.93 -18.36
N GLY A 12 -2.67 9.04 -18.97
CA GLY A 12 -2.21 10.26 -19.64
C GLY A 12 -1.42 11.25 -18.78
N THR A 13 -1.18 10.94 -17.50
CA THR A 13 -0.21 11.69 -16.67
C THR A 13 1.18 11.06 -16.71
N PHE A 14 2.19 11.90 -16.81
CA PHE A 14 3.58 11.50 -16.77
C PHE A 14 4.13 11.55 -15.35
N HIS A 15 4.79 10.48 -14.94
CA HIS A 15 5.37 10.35 -13.61
C HIS A 15 6.87 10.07 -13.67
N THR A 16 7.57 10.52 -12.64
CA THR A 16 8.96 10.15 -12.41
C THR A 16 9.03 9.13 -11.28
N PHE A 17 9.52 7.94 -11.58
CA PHE A 17 9.76 6.86 -10.61
C PHE A 17 11.25 6.54 -10.56
N GLY A 18 11.93 7.01 -9.52
CA GLY A 18 13.39 6.86 -9.41
C GLY A 18 14.11 7.58 -10.55
N SER A 19 14.85 6.82 -11.36
CA SER A 19 15.54 7.32 -12.56
C SER A 19 14.67 7.40 -13.81
N ARG A 20 13.50 6.73 -13.83
CA ARG A 20 12.60 6.68 -14.99
C ARG A 20 11.74 7.93 -15.04
N ARG A 21 11.81 8.66 -16.15
CA ARG A 21 10.97 9.84 -16.46
C ARG A 21 9.87 9.44 -17.44
N ASP A 22 8.80 10.22 -17.48
CA ASP A 22 7.69 10.06 -18.42
C ASP A 22 7.00 8.69 -18.39
N VAL A 23 6.89 8.11 -17.19
CA VAL A 23 6.20 6.83 -16.99
C VAL A 23 4.69 7.07 -16.94
N THR A 24 3.96 6.38 -17.82
CA THR A 24 2.51 6.26 -17.79
C THR A 24 2.09 5.01 -17.03
N LEU A 25 1.00 5.09 -16.28
CA LEU A 25 0.48 3.97 -15.52
C LEU A 25 -0.81 3.42 -16.15
N GLU A 26 -0.88 2.11 -16.25
CA GLU A 26 -2.07 1.38 -16.68
C GLU A 26 -2.74 0.71 -15.50
N LEU A 27 -4.06 0.86 -15.39
CA LEU A 27 -4.84 0.18 -14.36
C LEU A 27 -4.75 -1.34 -14.54
N CYS A 28 -4.25 -2.01 -13.51
CA CYS A 28 -4.13 -3.45 -13.42
C CYS A 28 -5.04 -3.98 -12.30
N LYS A 29 -5.66 -5.13 -12.56
CA LYS A 29 -6.40 -5.89 -11.56
C LYS A 29 -5.43 -6.65 -10.66
N LEU A 30 -5.87 -6.97 -9.44
CA LEU A 30 -5.06 -7.67 -8.44
C LEU A 30 -4.78 -9.13 -8.83
N ASP A 31 -5.68 -9.77 -9.57
CA ASP A 31 -5.50 -11.12 -10.11
C ASP A 31 -4.35 -11.21 -11.12
N ASN A 32 -4.18 -10.17 -11.93
CA ASN A 32 -3.20 -10.07 -13.02
C ASN A 32 -1.79 -9.63 -12.59
N LEU A 33 -1.59 -9.35 -11.30
CA LEU A 33 -0.28 -9.00 -10.77
C LEU A 33 0.66 -10.20 -10.77
N VAL A 34 1.89 -9.95 -11.25
CA VAL A 34 2.97 -10.94 -11.26
C VAL A 34 3.88 -10.76 -10.04
N GLU A 35 4.57 -11.83 -9.64
CA GLU A 35 5.56 -11.81 -8.56
C GLU A 35 6.66 -10.77 -8.85
N GLY A 36 7.01 -9.96 -7.84
CA GLY A 36 8.00 -8.89 -7.97
C GLY A 36 7.38 -7.53 -8.35
N VAL A 37 8.16 -6.68 -9.01
CA VAL A 37 7.76 -5.30 -9.36
C VAL A 37 6.85 -5.31 -10.59
N ASN A 38 5.66 -4.73 -10.47
CA ASN A 38 4.74 -4.55 -11.60
C ASN A 38 4.91 -3.13 -12.18
N GLU A 39 5.99 -2.92 -12.94
CA GLU A 39 6.32 -1.61 -13.52
C GLU A 39 5.25 -1.10 -14.49
N GLY A 40 5.01 0.21 -14.50
CA GLY A 40 4.00 0.82 -15.38
C GLY A 40 2.55 0.42 -15.05
N LYS A 41 2.32 -0.32 -13.96
CA LYS A 41 0.97 -0.72 -13.51
C LYS A 41 0.55 0.08 -12.29
N VAL A 42 -0.74 0.34 -12.17
CA VAL A 42 -1.35 0.91 -10.97
C VAL A 42 -2.54 0.05 -10.58
N VAL A 43 -2.70 -0.20 -9.28
CA VAL A 43 -3.85 -0.96 -8.77
C VAL A 43 -4.76 -0.02 -8.01
N LEU A 44 -6.06 -0.26 -8.13
CA LEU A 44 -7.10 0.44 -7.39
C LEU A 44 -7.90 -0.61 -6.61
N GLY A 45 -7.87 -0.52 -5.29
CA GLY A 45 -8.59 -1.42 -4.40
C GLY A 45 -9.40 -0.67 -3.35
N ARG A 46 -10.25 -1.39 -2.63
CA ARG A 46 -11.01 -0.90 -1.49
C ARG A 46 -10.56 -1.63 -0.24
N VAL A 47 -10.32 -0.89 0.84
CA VAL A 47 -9.93 -1.48 2.12
C VAL A 47 -11.10 -2.26 2.71
N VAL A 48 -10.85 -3.52 3.06
CA VAL A 48 -11.84 -4.41 3.68
C VAL A 48 -11.52 -4.72 5.15
N GLY A 49 -10.29 -4.53 5.58
CA GLY A 49 -9.89 -4.75 6.96
C GLY A 49 -8.48 -4.25 7.23
N SER A 50 -8.18 -3.94 8.49
CA SER A 50 -6.84 -3.64 8.97
C SER A 50 -6.35 -4.75 9.90
N ILE A 51 -5.07 -5.10 9.78
CA ILE A 51 -4.38 -6.09 10.59
C ILE A 51 -3.40 -5.32 11.45
N HIS A 52 -3.69 -5.24 12.74
CA HIS A 52 -2.84 -4.55 13.71
C HIS A 52 -1.78 -5.53 14.23
N ASN A 53 -0.54 -5.05 14.31
CA ASN A 53 0.57 -5.75 14.95
C ASN A 53 0.99 -4.93 16.17
N GLU A 54 1.30 -5.60 17.28
CA GLU A 54 1.76 -4.97 18.53
C GLU A 54 3.03 -4.12 18.32
N ASN A 55 3.85 -4.47 17.32
CA ASN A 55 5.08 -3.75 16.99
C ASN A 55 4.87 -2.48 16.13
N ALA A 56 3.63 -2.06 15.87
CA ALA A 56 3.21 -0.89 15.09
C ALA A 56 3.62 -0.84 13.60
N VAL A 57 4.68 -1.55 13.19
CA VAL A 57 5.22 -1.55 11.82
C VAL A 57 5.42 -3.00 11.32
N PRO A 58 5.01 -3.32 10.08
CA PRO A 58 4.31 -2.47 9.11
C PRO A 58 2.81 -2.32 9.39
N PHE A 59 2.24 -1.17 9.00
CA PHE A 59 0.79 -1.02 8.95
C PHE A 59 0.24 -1.93 7.85
N THR A 60 -0.56 -2.92 8.24
CA THR A 60 -1.05 -3.94 7.32
C THR A 60 -2.55 -3.83 7.16
N PHE A 61 -3.04 -3.82 5.92
CA PHE A 61 -4.47 -3.82 5.64
C PHE A 61 -4.78 -4.63 4.39
N ALA A 62 -5.98 -5.19 4.31
CA ALA A 62 -6.42 -5.96 3.15
C ALA A 62 -7.21 -5.06 2.20
N ILE A 63 -6.94 -5.21 0.91
CA ILE A 63 -7.71 -4.57 -0.16
C ILE A 63 -8.35 -5.62 -1.07
N VAL A 64 -9.50 -5.26 -1.64
CA VAL A 64 -10.15 -6.01 -2.72
C VAL A 64 -10.31 -5.11 -3.93
N ASP A 65 -10.28 -5.67 -5.13
CA ASP A 65 -10.57 -4.93 -6.37
C ASP A 65 -11.86 -5.45 -7.04
N GLU A 66 -12.08 -5.09 -8.30
CA GLU A 66 -13.21 -5.57 -9.09
C GLU A 66 -13.14 -7.06 -9.47
N SER A 67 -11.97 -7.70 -9.38
CA SER A 67 -11.81 -9.14 -9.57
C SER A 67 -12.20 -9.96 -8.33
N LEU A 68 -12.63 -9.29 -7.24
CA LEU A 68 -12.89 -9.90 -5.93
C LEU A 68 -11.65 -10.58 -5.33
N THR A 69 -10.46 -10.31 -5.87
CA THR A 69 -9.20 -10.82 -5.33
C THR A 69 -8.82 -10.00 -4.11
N CYS A 70 -8.58 -10.67 -2.98
CA CYS A 70 -8.13 -10.04 -1.75
C CYS A 70 -6.60 -10.13 -1.64
N VAL A 71 -5.95 -9.00 -1.36
CA VAL A 71 -4.49 -8.91 -1.22
C VAL A 71 -4.14 -8.08 0.02
N CYS A 72 -3.17 -8.55 0.79
CA CYS A 72 -2.65 -7.81 1.95
C CYS A 72 -1.68 -6.72 1.50
N VAL A 73 -1.83 -5.50 1.96
CA VAL A 73 -0.90 -4.40 1.71
C VAL A 73 -0.14 -4.12 2.99
N THR A 74 1.19 -4.16 2.92
CA THR A 74 2.08 -3.80 4.02
C THR A 74 2.73 -2.47 3.72
N VAL A 75 2.47 -1.47 4.57
CA VAL A 75 3.05 -0.14 4.41
C VAL A 75 4.03 0.13 5.53
N TYR A 76 5.27 0.37 5.13
CA TYR A 76 6.37 0.73 6.04
C TYR A 76 6.41 2.24 6.22
N ASN A 77 6.96 2.71 7.35
CA ASN A 77 7.16 4.14 7.66
C ASN A 77 5.85 4.96 7.78
N TRP A 78 4.79 4.35 8.29
CA TRP A 78 3.50 5.01 8.54
C TRP A 78 3.44 5.60 9.96
N ALA A 79 2.88 6.80 10.15
CA ALA A 79 2.70 7.38 11.49
C ALA A 79 1.56 6.71 12.27
N ASP A 80 1.77 6.52 13.57
CA ASP A 80 0.71 6.06 14.47
C ASP A 80 -0.54 6.97 14.41
N GLY A 81 -1.71 6.33 14.32
CA GLY A 81 -3.02 6.98 14.45
C GLY A 81 -3.66 7.53 13.17
N ARG A 82 -3.11 7.29 11.96
CA ARG A 82 -3.69 7.81 10.71
C ARG A 82 -3.66 6.83 9.54
N GLY A 83 -4.25 5.64 9.67
CA GLY A 83 -4.28 4.62 8.61
C GLY A 83 -5.43 4.76 7.60
N ALA A 84 -5.42 3.91 6.57
CA ALA A 84 -6.58 3.71 5.70
C ALA A 84 -7.70 2.99 6.47
N ILE A 85 -8.94 3.42 6.29
CA ILE A 85 -10.11 2.90 7.01
C ILE A 85 -10.90 1.97 6.08
N ILE A 86 -11.63 1.01 6.65
CA ILE A 86 -12.54 0.13 5.91
C ILE A 86 -13.48 0.98 5.05
N GLY A 87 -13.56 0.65 3.76
CA GLY A 87 -14.34 1.36 2.77
C GLY A 87 -13.55 2.39 1.97
N ASP A 88 -12.34 2.79 2.38
CA ASP A 88 -11.50 3.71 1.61
C ASP A 88 -11.04 3.09 0.29
N CYS A 89 -11.00 3.90 -0.76
CA CYS A 89 -10.38 3.55 -2.04
C CYS A 89 -8.88 3.84 -1.96
N VAL A 90 -8.04 2.86 -2.28
CA VAL A 90 -6.60 2.94 -2.21
C VAL A 90 -6.00 2.69 -3.58
N THR A 91 -5.14 3.61 -4.03
CA THR A 91 -4.44 3.52 -5.31
C THR A 91 -2.95 3.34 -5.06
N ILE A 92 -2.37 2.30 -5.66
CA ILE A 92 -0.98 1.90 -5.47
C ILE A 92 -0.27 1.82 -6.83
N PRO A 93 0.70 2.70 -7.11
CA PRO A 93 1.51 2.62 -8.32
C PRO A 93 2.66 1.62 -8.15
N GLU A 94 3.01 0.95 -9.25
CA GLU A 94 4.11 -0.01 -9.36
C GLU A 94 4.24 -0.97 -8.17
N PRO A 95 3.18 -1.72 -7.85
CA PRO A 95 3.15 -2.55 -6.66
C PRO A 95 4.18 -3.67 -6.74
N TYR A 96 4.92 -3.87 -5.64
CA TYR A 96 5.75 -5.05 -5.45
C TYR A 96 4.89 -6.17 -4.85
N MET A 97 4.59 -7.18 -5.66
CA MET A 97 3.78 -8.33 -5.25
C MET A 97 4.68 -9.46 -4.73
N THR A 98 4.24 -10.11 -3.67
CA THR A 98 4.86 -11.32 -3.13
C THR A 98 3.82 -12.37 -2.81
N THR A 99 4.05 -13.59 -3.24
CA THR A 99 3.19 -14.74 -2.94
C THR A 99 3.78 -15.50 -1.77
N HIS A 100 3.06 -15.50 -0.64
CA HIS A 100 3.45 -16.21 0.57
C HIS A 100 2.81 -17.58 0.55
N LYS A 101 3.62 -18.62 0.51
CA LYS A 101 3.20 -20.02 0.68
C LYS A 101 3.95 -20.58 1.88
N HIS A 102 3.21 -20.86 2.94
CA HIS A 102 3.76 -21.47 4.14
C HIS A 102 2.89 -22.64 4.56
N GLU A 103 3.52 -23.80 4.74
CA GLU A 103 2.87 -24.99 5.24
C GLU A 103 3.49 -25.32 6.59
N SER A 104 2.63 -25.49 7.59
CA SER A 104 2.99 -25.92 8.93
C SER A 104 2.02 -27.02 9.36
N ASP A 105 2.39 -27.79 10.39
CA ASP A 105 1.55 -28.87 10.91
C ASP A 105 0.17 -28.38 11.40
N LEU A 106 0.04 -27.10 11.72
CA LEU A 106 -1.18 -26.48 12.23
C LEU A 106 -2.01 -25.80 11.14
N ALA A 107 -1.37 -25.28 10.09
CA ALA A 107 -2.05 -24.51 9.05
C ALA A 107 -1.22 -24.35 7.78
N THR A 108 -1.94 -24.28 6.66
CA THR A 108 -1.43 -23.87 5.35
C THR A 108 -1.88 -22.44 5.05
N TYR A 109 -0.93 -21.56 4.79
CA TYR A 109 -1.14 -20.18 4.40
C TYR A 109 -0.72 -20.00 2.93
N ASN A 110 -1.65 -19.54 2.12
CA ASN A 110 -1.39 -19.15 0.74
C ASN A 110 -2.08 -17.82 0.46
N PHE A 111 -1.31 -16.73 0.42
CA PHE A 111 -1.85 -15.40 0.19
C PHE A 111 -0.86 -14.52 -0.58
N LYS A 112 -1.42 -13.52 -1.27
CA LYS A 112 -0.67 -12.49 -1.97
C LYS A 112 -0.51 -11.26 -1.07
N SER A 113 0.64 -10.59 -1.15
CA SER A 113 0.88 -9.34 -0.46
C SER A 113 1.53 -8.28 -1.35
N LEU A 114 1.14 -7.02 -1.19
CA LEU A 114 1.81 -5.86 -1.75
C LEU A 114 2.70 -5.21 -0.70
N ARG A 115 3.96 -4.98 -1.05
CA ARG A 115 4.89 -4.25 -0.20
C ARG A 115 5.03 -2.81 -0.66
N LEU A 116 4.78 -1.88 0.25
CA LEU A 116 5.00 -0.44 0.04
C LEU A 116 6.01 0.12 1.01
N ASN A 117 7.17 0.47 0.46
CA ASN A 117 8.26 1.08 1.24
C ASN A 117 8.03 2.58 1.48
N ASN A 118 7.28 3.26 0.59
CA ASN A 118 7.04 4.69 0.68
C ASN A 118 5.53 5.00 0.66
N PRO A 119 4.95 5.44 1.79
CA PRO A 119 3.55 5.79 1.84
C PRO A 119 3.18 7.00 0.97
N MET A 120 4.12 7.87 0.59
CA MET A 120 3.84 9.02 -0.30
C MET A 120 3.30 8.61 -1.67
N LEU A 121 3.55 7.36 -2.09
CA LEU A 121 3.06 6.83 -3.35
C LEU A 121 1.61 6.34 -3.25
N LEU A 122 1.07 6.20 -2.04
CA LEU A 122 -0.30 5.78 -1.82
C LEU A 122 -1.25 6.96 -2.05
N LEU A 123 -2.34 6.73 -2.79
CA LEU A 123 -3.50 7.63 -2.74
C LEU A 123 -4.62 6.97 -1.95
N VAL A 124 -5.22 7.73 -1.05
CA VAL A 124 -6.43 7.35 -0.33
C VAL A 124 -7.56 8.26 -0.80
N ASN A 125 -8.62 7.68 -1.34
CA ASN A 125 -9.76 8.36 -1.96
C ASN A 125 -9.33 9.40 -3.03
N GLY A 126 -8.35 9.04 -3.85
CA GLY A 126 -7.80 9.89 -4.92
C GLY A 126 -6.89 11.03 -4.45
N LYS A 127 -6.62 11.14 -3.15
CA LYS A 127 -5.74 12.17 -2.57
C LYS A 127 -4.46 11.57 -2.02
N ARG A 128 -3.35 12.28 -2.17
CA ARG A 128 -2.08 11.89 -1.53
C ARG A 128 -2.22 11.95 -0.02
N VAL A 129 -1.68 10.95 0.66
CA VAL A 129 -1.55 10.99 2.10
C VAL A 129 -0.65 12.15 2.53
N GLY A 130 -1.11 12.93 3.49
CA GLY A 130 -0.46 14.18 3.90
C GLY A 130 0.84 13.93 4.66
N ARG A 131 1.77 14.90 4.63
CA ARG A 131 3.08 14.83 5.33
C ARG A 131 2.98 14.59 6.84
N ASN A 132 1.80 14.78 7.44
CA ASN A 132 1.54 14.53 8.86
C ASN A 132 1.17 13.06 9.16
N GLN A 133 1.26 12.17 8.17
CA GLN A 133 0.97 10.74 8.27
C GLN A 133 2.25 9.87 8.19
N PHE A 134 3.43 10.50 8.29
CA PHE A 134 4.74 9.83 8.35
C PHE A 134 5.23 9.75 9.79
N ALA A 135 5.87 8.65 10.14
CA ALA A 135 6.55 8.55 11.43
C ALA A 135 7.59 9.68 11.52
N CYS A 136 7.33 10.67 12.36
CA CYS A 136 8.33 11.68 12.69
C CYS A 136 9.47 11.01 13.48
N THR A 137 10.71 11.39 13.20
CA THR A 137 11.84 11.07 14.09
C THR A 137 11.53 11.67 15.47
N ARG A 138 11.21 10.83 16.44
CA ARG A 138 10.97 11.26 17.82
C ARG A 138 12.24 11.05 18.63
N VAL A 139 13.04 12.11 18.79
CA VAL A 139 14.14 12.11 19.76
C VAL A 139 13.52 12.18 21.15
N THR A 140 13.61 11.09 21.91
CA THR A 140 13.17 11.05 23.30
C THR A 140 14.43 11.08 24.16
N SER A 141 14.68 12.19 24.85
CA SER A 141 15.79 12.30 25.80
C SER A 141 15.26 11.96 27.19
N THR A 142 15.64 10.81 27.73
CA THR A 142 15.45 10.47 29.14
C THR A 142 16.53 11.19 29.95
N TYR A 143 16.23 12.39 30.43
CA TYR A 143 16.95 12.96 31.57
C TYR A 143 16.08 12.82 32.80
N GLU A 144 16.44 11.88 33.67
CA GLU A 144 15.99 11.90 35.07
C GLU A 144 16.87 12.92 35.80
N LEU A 145 16.28 14.04 36.20
CA LEU A 145 16.90 14.96 37.16
C LEU A 145 16.69 14.36 38.56
N HIS A 146 17.79 13.90 39.16
CA HIS A 146 17.87 13.44 40.55
C HIS A 146 17.94 14.62 41.52
#